data_AF-A0A6P6I591-F1
#
_entry.id   AF-A0A6P6I591-F1
#
_cell.length_a   1.000
_cell.length_b   1.000
_cell.length_c   1.000
_cell.angle_alpha   90.00
_cell.angle_beta   90.00
_cell.angle_gamma   90.00
#
_symmetry.space_group_name_H-M   'P 1'
#
loop_
_entity.id
_entity.type
_entity.pdbx_description
1 polymer ?
#
loop_
_entity_poly.entity_id
_entity_poly.type
_entity_poly.pdbx_seq_one_letter_code
_entity_poly.pdbx_strand_id
1 'polypeptide(L)'
;MGVAVWVQPSSRPENHSSSIHNGVIAVFQRKGLPDQELFSLNEGVRQLLKTELGSFFTEYLQNQLLTKGMVILRDKIRFYEGQKLLDSLAETWDFFFSDVLPTLQAIFYPVQGKEPSVRQLALLHFRNTITLSVKLEGALARTHARVPPAIVQMLLVLQGVHESRGVTKDYLCLETLIQKVVSPYLGTYGLHSSEGPFTHSCMLGGSGSKREPSSRCHLNKGVEKRSSEASVRICRRSSCGHNQYHRLWG
;
A
#
# COMPACT_ATOMS: atom_id res chain seq x y z
N MET A 1 45.51 32.33 40.55
CA MET A 1 45.29 30.90 40.27
C MET A 1 43.79 30.69 40.23
N GLY A 2 43.22 30.59 39.03
CA GLY A 2 41.78 30.38 38.83
C GLY A 2 41.45 28.89 38.84
N VAL A 3 40.22 28.55 39.26
CA VAL A 3 39.61 27.25 38.95
C VAL A 3 38.11 27.45 38.69
N ALA A 4 37.78 27.29 37.42
CA ALA A 4 36.53 26.80 36.82
C ALA A 4 35.19 27.19 37.46
N VAL A 5 34.59 28.24 36.91
CA VAL A 5 33.13 28.33 36.76
C VAL A 5 32.73 27.23 35.78
N TRP A 6 32.00 26.22 36.24
CA TRP A 6 31.29 25.32 35.35
C TRP A 6 30.17 26.10 34.67
N VAL A 7 30.47 26.61 33.48
CA VAL A 7 29.49 27.15 32.55
C VAL A 7 28.53 26.01 32.21
N GLN A 8 27.27 26.15 32.60
CA GLN A 8 26.20 25.28 32.12
C GLN A 8 26.20 25.31 30.59
N PRO A 9 26.17 24.16 29.90
CA PRO A 9 25.91 24.15 28.47
C PRO A 9 24.52 24.75 28.22
N SER A 10 24.51 25.94 27.64
CA SER A 10 23.31 26.53 27.06
C SER A 10 22.83 25.67 25.88
N SER A 11 21.51 25.59 25.73
CA SER A 11 20.71 24.97 24.66
C SER A 11 20.31 23.50 24.86
N ARG A 12 19.20 23.29 25.58
CA ARG A 12 18.38 22.08 25.43
C ARG A 12 17.77 22.07 24.02
N PRO A 13 17.91 21.00 23.22
CA PRO A 13 17.20 20.86 21.95
C PRO A 13 15.84 20.19 22.20
N GLU A 14 15.03 20.71 23.10
CA GLU A 14 13.73 20.12 23.41
C GLU A 14 12.67 21.18 23.20
N ASN A 15 11.88 21.06 22.11
CA ASN A 15 10.51 21.59 21.95
C ASN A 15 9.99 21.41 20.50
N HIS A 16 10.87 21.28 19.49
CA HIS A 16 10.45 21.17 18.09
C HIS A 16 9.72 19.86 17.78
N SER A 17 10.25 18.71 18.23
CA SER A 17 9.63 17.40 18.02
C SER A 17 8.27 17.29 18.71
N SER A 18 8.11 17.88 19.89
CA SER A 18 6.85 17.93 20.63
C SER A 18 5.80 18.77 19.91
N SER A 19 6.19 19.94 19.38
CA SER A 19 5.28 20.79 18.59
C SER A 19 4.84 20.08 17.31
N ILE A 20 5.77 19.48 16.56
CA ILE A 20 5.46 18.71 15.35
C ILE A 20 4.52 17.55 15.67
N HIS A 21 4.79 16.82 16.75
CA HIS A 21 3.95 15.72 17.21
C HIS A 21 2.52 16.21 17.47
N ASN A 22 2.37 17.26 18.26
CA ASN A 22 1.06 17.78 18.63
C ASN A 22 0.27 18.30 17.43
N GLY A 23 0.92 19.03 16.51
CA GLY A 23 0.30 19.52 15.28
C GLY A 23 -0.20 18.36 14.41
N VAL A 24 0.62 17.33 14.20
CA VAL A 24 0.23 16.14 13.43
C VAL A 24 -0.93 15.40 14.10
N ILE A 25 -0.89 15.18 15.41
CA ILE A 25 -1.98 14.51 16.13
C ILE A 25 -3.28 15.34 16.07
N ALA A 26 -3.20 16.67 16.16
CA ALA A 26 -4.36 17.55 16.03
C ALA A 26 -5.06 17.39 14.66
N VAL A 27 -4.27 17.26 13.59
CA VAL A 27 -4.79 16.96 12.23
C VAL A 27 -5.56 15.64 12.23
N PHE A 28 -4.98 14.54 12.74
CA PHE A 28 -5.68 13.25 12.82
C PHE A 28 -6.94 13.29 13.71
N GLN A 29 -6.99 14.20 14.67
CA GLN A 29 -8.14 14.42 15.56
C GLN A 29 -9.26 15.27 14.93
N ARG A 30 -9.15 15.71 13.67
CA ARG A 30 -10.08 16.67 13.02
C ARG A 30 -10.09 18.07 13.65
N LYS A 31 -9.04 18.44 14.37
CA LYS A 31 -8.95 19.80 14.95
C LYS A 31 -8.45 20.84 13.94
N GLY A 32 -7.83 20.39 12.85
CA GLY A 32 -7.16 21.26 11.88
C GLY A 32 -5.88 21.88 12.46
N LEU A 33 -5.30 22.82 11.72
CA LEU A 33 -4.19 23.65 12.16
C LEU A 33 -4.66 25.12 12.18
N PRO A 34 -4.52 25.87 13.29
CA PRO A 34 -4.67 27.31 13.29
C PRO A 34 -3.78 28.04 12.29
N ASP A 35 -4.16 29.28 11.99
CA ASP A 35 -3.42 30.17 11.09
C ASP A 35 -1.96 30.32 11.54
N GLN A 36 -1.04 30.38 10.57
CA GLN A 36 0.42 30.48 10.77
C GLN A 36 1.10 29.26 11.43
N GLU A 37 0.36 28.31 12.02
CA GLU A 37 0.97 27.14 12.65
C GLU A 37 1.74 26.28 11.63
N LEU A 38 1.24 26.19 10.40
CA LEU A 38 1.91 25.48 9.32
C LEU A 38 3.32 26.02 9.06
N PHE A 39 3.53 27.33 9.15
CA PHE A 39 4.86 27.93 8.98
C PHE A 39 5.80 27.51 10.12
N SER A 40 5.33 27.63 11.36
CA SER A 40 6.08 27.22 12.55
C SER A 40 6.43 25.73 12.53
N LEU A 41 5.50 24.88 12.09
CA LEU A 41 5.74 23.44 11.93
C LEU A 41 6.78 23.15 10.84
N ASN A 42 6.69 23.82 9.70
CA ASN A 42 7.69 23.71 8.63
C ASN A 42 9.09 24.09 9.12
N GLU A 43 9.22 25.18 9.89
CA GLU A 43 10.50 25.59 10.46
C GLU A 43 10.99 24.58 11.51
N GLY A 44 10.10 24.09 12.36
CA GLY A 44 10.41 23.00 13.30
C GLY A 44 10.95 21.76 12.60
N VAL A 45 10.36 21.37 11.46
CA VAL A 45 10.84 20.25 10.64
C VAL A 45 12.22 20.55 10.06
N ARG A 46 12.45 21.76 9.51
CA ARG A 46 13.78 22.16 9.01
C ARG A 46 14.86 22.08 10.08
N GLN A 47 14.54 22.53 11.29
CA GLN A 47 15.46 22.46 12.43
C GLN A 47 15.71 21.02 12.87
N LEU A 48 14.66 20.20 12.96
CA LEU A 48 14.78 18.78 13.29
C LEU A 48 15.69 18.04 12.30
N LEU A 49 15.59 18.33 11.00
CA LEU A 49 16.42 17.72 9.97
C LEU A 49 17.91 18.05 10.05
N LYS A 50 18.27 19.17 10.69
CA LYS A 50 19.67 19.56 10.93
C LYS A 50 20.29 18.84 12.14
N THR A 51 19.46 18.23 12.99
CA THR A 51 19.91 17.46 14.15
C THR A 51 20.23 16.02 13.77
N GLU A 52 20.79 15.25 14.71
CA GLU A 52 21.04 13.81 14.57
C GLU A 52 19.74 13.03 14.26
N LEU A 53 18.57 13.52 14.69
CA LEU A 53 17.27 12.91 14.37
C LEU A 53 16.89 13.02 12.88
N GLY A 54 17.55 13.91 12.13
CA GLY A 54 17.28 14.10 10.71
C GLY A 54 17.59 12.87 9.84
N SER A 55 18.56 12.05 10.26
CA SER A 55 18.92 10.79 9.60
C SER A 55 17.86 9.69 9.83
N PHE A 56 17.23 9.69 11.00
CA PHE A 56 16.15 8.76 11.40
C PHE A 56 14.74 9.32 11.14
N PHE A 57 14.63 10.42 10.38
CA PHE A 57 13.36 11.12 10.18
C PHE A 57 12.24 10.20 9.66
N THR A 58 12.55 9.30 8.72
CA THR A 58 11.58 8.34 8.17
C THR A 58 11.02 7.43 9.25
N GLU A 59 11.88 6.93 10.15
CA GLU A 59 11.48 6.09 11.27
C GLU A 59 10.64 6.88 12.29
N TYR A 60 11.05 8.11 12.60
CA TYR A 60 10.26 9.01 13.45
C TYR A 60 8.85 9.24 12.88
N LEU A 61 8.73 9.56 11.58
CA LEU A 61 7.45 9.76 10.92
C LEU A 61 6.57 8.51 10.98
N GLN A 62 7.13 7.33 10.68
CA GLN A 62 6.39 6.06 10.72
C GLN A 62 5.96 5.68 12.15
N ASN A 63 6.93 5.59 13.06
CA ASN A 63 6.75 4.95 14.36
C ASN A 63 6.10 5.88 15.40
N GLN A 64 6.36 7.19 15.32
CA GLN A 64 5.86 8.14 16.31
C GLN A 64 4.61 8.88 15.85
N LEU A 65 4.51 9.21 14.57
CA LEU A 65 3.44 10.08 14.05
C LEU A 65 2.34 9.29 13.36
N LEU A 66 2.68 8.58 12.28
CA LEU A 66 1.71 7.83 11.48
C LEU A 66 1.08 6.70 12.29
N THR A 67 1.87 5.96 13.07
CA THR A 67 1.35 4.88 13.91
C THR A 67 0.28 5.37 14.87
N LYS A 68 0.54 6.46 15.61
CA LYS A 68 -0.45 7.04 16.54
C LYS A 68 -1.66 7.62 15.79
N GLY A 69 -1.43 8.35 14.70
CA GLY A 69 -2.49 8.95 13.88
C GLY A 69 -3.45 7.92 13.30
N MET A 70 -2.92 6.82 12.75
CA MET A 70 -3.75 5.73 12.21
C MET A 70 -4.54 5.00 13.29
N VAL A 71 -3.97 4.80 14.48
CA VAL A 71 -4.70 4.21 15.60
C VAL A 71 -5.90 5.08 16.00
N ILE A 72 -5.75 6.41 16.01
CA ILE A 72 -6.86 7.33 16.27
C ILE A 72 -8.00 7.15 15.26
N LEU A 73 -7.68 7.03 13.96
CA LEU A 73 -8.68 6.83 12.92
C LEU A 73 -9.34 5.44 13.03
N ARG A 74 -8.53 4.39 13.18
CA ARG A 74 -9.00 3.00 13.29
C ARG A 74 -9.94 2.83 14.48
N ASP A 75 -9.57 3.39 15.63
CA ASP A 75 -10.33 3.20 16.87
C ASP A 75 -11.75 3.80 16.80
N LYS A 76 -11.99 4.76 15.90
CA LYS A 76 -13.34 5.29 15.61
C LYS A 76 -14.24 4.29 14.90
N ILE A 77 -13.69 3.36 14.12
CA ILE A 77 -14.46 2.47 13.24
C ILE A 77 -14.30 0.98 13.55
N ARG A 78 -13.33 0.57 14.38
CA ARG A 78 -12.96 -0.85 14.59
C ARG A 78 -14.09 -1.74 15.13
N PHE A 79 -15.11 -1.15 15.74
CA PHE A 79 -16.26 -1.86 16.30
C PHE A 79 -17.47 -1.90 15.37
N TYR A 80 -17.40 -1.24 14.20
CA TYR A 80 -18.48 -1.27 13.22
C TYR A 80 -18.37 -2.51 12.32
N GLU A 81 -19.52 -2.98 11.85
CA GLU A 81 -19.64 -4.12 10.94
C GLU A 81 -20.69 -3.86 9.86
N GLY A 82 -20.66 -4.65 8.78
CA GLY A 82 -21.67 -4.60 7.72
C GLY A 82 -21.69 -3.26 7.02
N GLN A 83 -22.89 -2.79 6.66
CA GLN A 83 -23.06 -1.53 5.93
C GLN A 83 -22.50 -0.33 6.72
N LYS A 84 -22.70 -0.30 8.05
CA LYS A 84 -22.16 0.76 8.90
C LYS A 84 -20.64 0.83 8.84
N LEU A 85 -19.95 -0.32 8.78
CA LEU A 85 -18.50 -0.33 8.58
C LEU A 85 -18.12 0.27 7.24
N LEU A 86 -18.84 -0.07 6.16
CA LEU A 86 -18.56 0.47 4.83
C LEU A 86 -18.73 1.99 4.81
N ASP A 87 -19.85 2.49 5.32
CA ASP A 87 -20.16 3.93 5.34
C ASP A 87 -19.14 4.69 6.20
N SER A 88 -18.83 4.20 7.41
CA SER A 88 -17.85 4.86 8.27
C SER A 88 -16.41 4.74 7.76
N LEU A 89 -16.05 3.66 7.07
CA LEU A 89 -14.74 3.52 6.43
C LEU A 89 -14.61 4.50 5.25
N ALA A 90 -15.66 4.68 4.46
CA ALA A 90 -15.72 5.68 3.41
C ALA A 90 -15.49 7.10 3.96
N GLU A 91 -16.23 7.49 5.01
CA GLU A 91 -16.05 8.79 5.67
C GLU A 91 -14.64 8.97 6.28
N THR A 92 -14.08 7.89 6.83
CA THR A 92 -12.72 7.90 7.39
C THR A 92 -11.67 8.07 6.30
N TRP A 93 -11.87 7.40 5.17
CA TRP A 93 -11.01 7.52 4.00
C TRP A 93 -11.09 8.91 3.38
N ASP A 94 -12.28 9.47 3.16
CA ASP A 94 -12.45 10.79 2.56
C ASP A 94 -11.74 11.86 3.40
N PHE A 95 -11.91 11.80 4.72
CA PHE A 95 -11.20 12.69 5.63
C PHE A 95 -9.68 12.48 5.61
N PHE A 96 -9.23 11.23 5.60
CA PHE A 96 -7.80 10.95 5.55
C PHE A 96 -7.18 11.45 4.23
N PHE A 97 -7.81 11.16 3.10
CA PHE A 97 -7.26 11.42 1.78
C PHE A 97 -7.37 12.90 1.38
N SER A 98 -8.44 13.58 1.80
CA SER A 98 -8.72 14.97 1.41
C SER A 98 -8.18 15.99 2.41
N ASP A 99 -8.12 15.66 3.70
CA ASP A 99 -7.68 16.61 4.74
C ASP A 99 -6.33 16.21 5.34
N VAL A 100 -6.23 15.00 5.91
CA VAL A 100 -5.05 14.59 6.68
C VAL A 100 -3.82 14.49 5.80
N LEU A 101 -3.91 13.75 4.70
CA LEU A 101 -2.79 13.45 3.82
C LEU A 101 -2.22 14.74 3.19
N PRO A 102 -3.00 15.65 2.58
CA PRO A 102 -2.49 16.92 2.08
C PRO A 102 -1.87 17.79 3.19
N THR A 103 -2.47 17.81 4.38
CA THR A 103 -1.92 18.58 5.51
C THR A 103 -0.59 17.99 5.99
N LEU A 104 -0.45 16.67 6.07
CA LEU A 104 0.83 16.01 6.35
C LEU A 104 1.87 16.36 5.29
N GLN A 105 1.51 16.32 4.01
CA GLN A 105 2.41 16.71 2.93
C GLN A 105 2.83 18.18 3.05
N ALA A 106 1.96 19.06 3.54
CA ALA A 106 2.26 20.46 3.76
C ALA A 106 3.17 20.70 4.99
N ILE A 107 2.92 20.01 6.11
CA ILE A 107 3.78 20.06 7.32
C ILE A 107 5.19 19.57 7.00
N PHE A 108 5.27 18.50 6.20
CA PHE A 108 6.51 17.82 5.85
C PHE A 108 7.03 18.24 4.46
N TYR A 109 6.64 19.41 3.98
CA TYR A 109 7.21 20.00 2.77
C TYR A 109 8.76 20.07 2.78
N PRO A 110 9.46 20.35 3.91
CA PRO A 110 10.91 20.46 3.93
C PRO A 110 11.66 19.13 3.71
N VAL A 111 10.97 17.98 3.69
CA VAL A 111 11.59 16.66 3.42
C VAL A 111 11.38 16.17 1.99
N GLN A 112 11.02 17.05 1.07
CA GLN A 112 10.91 16.72 -0.36
C GLN A 112 12.19 16.08 -0.90
N GLY A 113 12.02 15.03 -1.71
CA GLY A 113 13.13 14.26 -2.31
C GLY A 113 13.63 13.08 -1.48
N LYS A 114 13.12 12.85 -0.26
CA LYS A 114 13.36 11.59 0.46
C LYS A 114 12.40 10.50 -0.04
N GLU A 115 12.96 9.36 -0.44
CA GLU A 115 12.21 8.14 -0.74
C GLU A 115 12.27 7.18 0.47
N PRO A 116 11.13 6.61 0.91
CA PRO A 116 9.77 6.81 0.41
C PRO A 116 9.15 8.16 0.79
N SER A 117 8.36 8.74 -0.11
CA SER A 117 7.65 10.01 0.15
C SER A 117 6.68 9.94 1.33
N VAL A 118 6.38 11.09 1.95
CA VAL A 118 5.39 11.22 3.04
C VAL A 118 4.03 10.63 2.64
N ARG A 119 3.63 10.83 1.39
CA ARG A 119 2.41 10.27 0.82
C ARG A 119 2.45 8.74 0.79
N GLN A 120 3.53 8.17 0.29
CA GLN A 120 3.70 6.71 0.23
C GLN A 120 3.64 6.10 1.62
N LEU A 121 4.35 6.70 2.58
CA LEU A 121 4.35 6.27 3.97
C LEU A 121 2.95 6.31 4.60
N ALA A 122 2.25 7.44 4.45
CA ALA A 122 0.92 7.61 5.03
C ALA A 122 -0.11 6.65 4.42
N LEU A 123 -0.11 6.47 3.09
CA LEU A 123 -1.01 5.52 2.42
C LEU A 123 -0.70 4.06 2.81
N LEU A 124 0.59 3.71 2.93
CA LEU A 124 1.00 2.38 3.35
C LEU A 124 0.53 2.08 4.78
N HIS A 125 0.69 3.04 5.69
CA HIS A 125 0.19 2.93 7.06
C HIS A 125 -1.34 2.83 7.11
N PHE A 126 -2.08 3.57 6.28
CA PHE A 126 -3.53 3.46 6.19
C PHE A 126 -3.95 2.05 5.75
N ARG A 127 -3.33 1.53 4.67
CA ARG A 127 -3.58 0.17 4.16
C ARG A 127 -3.39 -0.88 5.26
N ASN A 128 -2.23 -0.88 5.90
CA ASN A 128 -1.85 -1.92 6.85
C ASN A 128 -2.60 -1.80 8.19
N THR A 129 -2.87 -0.57 8.64
CA THR A 129 -3.44 -0.35 9.98
C THR A 129 -4.96 -0.30 9.97
N ILE A 130 -5.59 0.09 8.86
CA ILE A 130 -7.04 0.30 8.77
C ILE A 130 -7.63 -0.72 7.81
N THR A 131 -7.36 -0.61 6.50
CA THR A 131 -8.01 -1.42 5.46
C THR A 131 -7.87 -2.93 5.71
N LEU A 132 -6.67 -3.39 6.06
CA LEU A 132 -6.38 -4.81 6.30
C LEU A 132 -6.69 -5.28 7.72
N SER A 133 -6.96 -4.38 8.67
CA SER A 133 -7.23 -4.74 10.07
C SER A 133 -8.72 -4.79 10.40
N VAL A 134 -9.55 -4.01 9.71
CA VAL A 134 -11.01 -4.04 9.90
C VAL A 134 -11.62 -5.24 9.18
N LYS A 135 -12.83 -5.65 9.58
CA LYS A 135 -13.58 -6.76 8.97
C LYS A 135 -14.18 -6.40 7.59
N LEU A 136 -13.41 -5.72 6.73
CA LEU A 136 -13.86 -5.20 5.44
C LEU A 136 -14.26 -6.33 4.49
N GLU A 137 -13.49 -7.41 4.43
CA GLU A 137 -13.81 -8.55 3.56
C GLU A 137 -15.21 -9.11 3.85
N GLY A 138 -15.51 -9.33 5.13
CA GLY A 138 -16.84 -9.80 5.57
C GLY A 138 -17.94 -8.76 5.38
N ALA A 139 -17.61 -7.46 5.32
CA ALA A 139 -18.57 -6.41 4.96
C ALA A 139 -18.92 -6.44 3.47
N LEU A 140 -17.92 -6.61 2.61
CA LEU A 140 -18.10 -6.67 1.15
C LEU A 140 -18.78 -7.97 0.69
N ALA A 141 -18.60 -9.08 1.41
CA ALA A 141 -19.18 -10.38 1.04
C ALA A 141 -20.69 -10.51 1.31
N ARG A 142 -21.34 -9.52 1.94
CA ARG A 142 -22.78 -9.58 2.23
C ARG A 142 -23.60 -9.33 0.95
N THR A 143 -24.65 -10.12 0.73
CA THR A 143 -25.50 -10.10 -0.48
C THR A 143 -26.14 -8.75 -0.80
N HIS A 144 -26.34 -7.89 0.20
CA HIS A 144 -26.93 -6.56 0.04
C HIS A 144 -25.97 -5.42 0.41
N ALA A 145 -24.66 -5.69 0.41
CA ALA A 145 -23.65 -4.65 0.65
C ALA A 145 -23.73 -3.58 -0.44
N ARG A 146 -23.94 -2.32 -0.03
CA ARG A 146 -23.79 -1.17 -0.91
C ARG A 146 -22.41 -0.60 -0.71
N VAL A 147 -21.53 -0.80 -1.69
CA VAL A 147 -20.15 -0.32 -1.61
C VAL A 147 -20.12 1.17 -1.95
N PRO A 148 -19.74 2.07 -1.01
CA PRO A 148 -19.59 3.48 -1.32
C PRO A 148 -18.48 3.71 -2.35
N PRO A 149 -18.63 4.68 -3.29
CA PRO A 149 -17.60 4.97 -4.29
C PRO A 149 -16.22 5.30 -3.69
N ALA A 150 -16.20 5.93 -2.52
CA ALA A 150 -14.98 6.23 -1.76
C ALA A 150 -14.19 4.95 -1.41
N ILE A 151 -14.85 3.82 -1.12
CA ILE A 151 -14.16 2.53 -0.87
C ILE A 151 -13.49 2.02 -2.14
N VAL A 152 -14.18 2.11 -3.29
CA VAL A 152 -13.62 1.68 -4.58
C VAL A 152 -12.39 2.53 -4.90
N GLN A 153 -12.51 3.85 -4.77
CA GLN A 153 -11.41 4.78 -4.99
C GLN A 153 -10.25 4.52 -4.01
N MET A 154 -10.54 4.29 -2.72
CA MET A 154 -9.54 3.93 -1.72
C MET A 154 -8.75 2.69 -2.14
N LEU A 155 -9.43 1.58 -2.44
CA LEU A 155 -8.77 0.32 -2.77
C LEU A 155 -7.91 0.46 -4.03
N LEU A 156 -8.40 1.18 -5.05
CA LEU A 156 -7.64 1.46 -6.27
C LEU A 156 -6.43 2.38 -6.04
N VAL A 157 -6.50 3.34 -5.11
CA VAL A 157 -5.35 4.16 -4.73
C VAL A 157 -4.32 3.32 -3.98
N LEU A 158 -4.76 2.52 -3.01
CA LEU A 158 -3.88 1.70 -2.18
C LEU A 158 -3.19 0.59 -2.98
N GLN A 159 -3.77 0.14 -4.11
CA GLN A 159 -3.17 -0.86 -4.98
C GLN A 159 -1.82 -0.41 -5.57
N GLY A 160 -1.67 0.90 -5.82
CA GLY A 160 -0.45 1.47 -6.41
C GLY A 160 0.64 1.75 -5.37
N VAL A 161 0.37 1.48 -4.09
CA VAL A 161 1.26 1.77 -2.97
C VAL A 161 2.02 0.49 -2.61
N HIS A 162 3.22 0.37 -3.16
CA HIS A 162 4.09 -0.79 -2.97
C HIS A 162 5.13 -0.60 -1.86
N GLU A 163 5.46 -1.70 -1.19
CA GLU A 163 6.63 -1.81 -0.32
C GLU A 163 7.85 -2.20 -1.14
N SER A 164 9.05 -1.85 -0.66
CA SER A 164 10.32 -2.20 -1.31
C SER A 164 10.60 -3.72 -1.38
N ARG A 165 9.85 -4.54 -0.63
CA ARG A 165 10.08 -5.99 -0.48
C ARG A 165 9.32 -6.88 -1.49
N GLY A 166 8.66 -6.29 -2.50
CA GLY A 166 7.94 -7.05 -3.53
C GLY A 166 6.54 -7.49 -3.11
N VAL A 167 6.01 -8.56 -3.72
CA VAL A 167 4.66 -9.08 -3.46
C VAL A 167 4.60 -9.71 -2.07
N THR A 168 3.77 -9.15 -1.19
CA THR A 168 3.56 -9.63 0.18
C THR A 168 2.17 -10.26 0.35
N LYS A 169 1.97 -11.03 1.44
CA LYS A 169 0.64 -11.57 1.79
C LYS A 169 -0.40 -10.45 1.97
N ASP A 170 0.01 -9.34 2.58
CA ASP A 170 -0.85 -8.17 2.81
C ASP A 170 -1.27 -7.51 1.49
N TYR A 171 -0.36 -7.47 0.50
CA TYR A 171 -0.68 -7.00 -0.84
C TYR A 171 -1.70 -7.91 -1.53
N LEU A 172 -1.53 -9.23 -1.45
CA LEU A 172 -2.49 -10.19 -2.03
C LEU A 172 -3.86 -10.10 -1.34
N CYS A 173 -3.91 -9.85 -0.03
CA CYS A 173 -5.15 -9.59 0.69
C CYS A 173 -5.87 -8.34 0.15
N LEU A 174 -5.13 -7.27 -0.14
CA LEU A 174 -5.68 -6.08 -0.78
C LEU A 174 -6.26 -6.41 -2.18
N GLU A 175 -5.58 -7.21 -2.99
CA GLU A 175 -6.08 -7.61 -4.31
C GLU A 175 -7.42 -8.35 -4.22
N THR A 176 -7.56 -9.27 -3.25
CA THR A 176 -8.83 -9.98 -3.00
C THR A 176 -9.96 -9.02 -2.66
N LEU A 177 -9.69 -7.93 -1.93
CA LEU A 177 -10.69 -6.91 -1.64
C LEU A 177 -11.08 -6.12 -2.90
N ILE A 178 -10.10 -5.76 -3.75
CA ILE A 178 -10.37 -5.03 -5.00
C ILE A 178 -11.24 -5.87 -5.94
N GLN A 179 -10.95 -7.16 -6.08
CA GLN A 179 -11.73 -8.08 -6.94
C GLN A 179 -13.20 -8.16 -6.57
N LYS A 180 -13.56 -7.90 -5.30
CA LYS A 180 -14.96 -7.88 -4.86
C LYS A 180 -15.73 -6.63 -5.31
N VAL A 181 -15.02 -5.57 -5.69
CA VAL A 181 -15.63 -4.25 -5.95
C VAL A 181 -15.35 -3.72 -7.37
N VAL A 182 -14.38 -4.30 -8.08
CA VAL A 182 -14.01 -3.93 -9.45
C VAL A 182 -13.97 -5.20 -10.31
N SER A 183 -14.71 -5.18 -11.42
CA SER A 183 -14.74 -6.27 -12.40
C SER A 183 -14.73 -5.73 -13.84
N PRO A 184 -13.85 -6.26 -14.72
CA PRO A 184 -12.81 -7.25 -14.44
C PRO A 184 -11.61 -6.62 -13.69
N TYR A 185 -10.99 -7.37 -12.77
CA TYR A 185 -9.74 -6.99 -12.13
C TYR A 185 -8.62 -7.96 -12.52
N LEU A 186 -7.50 -7.43 -13.02
CA LEU A 186 -6.31 -8.19 -13.38
C LEU A 186 -5.29 -8.10 -12.25
N GLY A 187 -5.28 -9.08 -11.36
CA GLY A 187 -4.35 -9.12 -10.24
C GLY A 187 -3.00 -9.72 -10.59
N THR A 188 -2.13 -9.83 -9.58
CA THR A 188 -0.77 -10.41 -9.69
C THR A 188 -0.75 -11.78 -10.38
N TYR A 189 -1.78 -12.61 -10.16
CA TYR A 189 -1.90 -13.96 -10.73
C TYR A 189 -2.84 -14.04 -11.94
N GLY A 190 -3.20 -12.89 -12.53
CA GLY A 190 -4.13 -12.81 -13.66
C GLY A 190 -5.60 -12.66 -13.22
N LEU A 191 -6.52 -13.02 -14.11
CA LEU A 191 -7.95 -12.98 -13.85
C LEU A 191 -8.33 -14.08 -12.85
N HIS A 192 -8.96 -13.70 -11.74
CA HIS A 192 -9.56 -14.66 -10.83
C HIS A 192 -10.88 -15.16 -11.44
N SER A 193 -10.93 -16.46 -11.79
CA SER A 193 -12.18 -17.09 -12.20
C SER A 193 -13.00 -17.37 -10.93
N SER A 194 -14.02 -16.56 -10.65
CA SER A 194 -14.92 -16.72 -9.50
C SER A 194 -15.92 -17.87 -9.68
N GLU A 195 -15.49 -19.01 -10.25
CA GLU A 195 -16.34 -20.18 -10.36
C GLU A 195 -15.54 -21.42 -9.91
N GLY A 196 -16.11 -22.15 -8.94
CA GLY A 196 -15.66 -23.50 -8.57
C GLY A 196 -15.76 -24.48 -9.76
N PRO A 197 -15.47 -25.77 -9.57
CA PRO A 197 -15.12 -26.69 -10.65
C PRO A 197 -16.33 -26.97 -11.56
N PHE A 198 -16.52 -26.11 -12.55
CA PHE A 198 -17.31 -26.39 -13.73
C PHE A 198 -16.45 -26.07 -14.95
N THR A 199 -16.21 -27.13 -15.69
CA THR A 199 -15.52 -27.23 -16.96
C THR A 199 -16.09 -26.25 -17.98
N HIS A 200 -15.52 -25.07 -18.17
CA HIS A 200 -15.57 -24.39 -19.47
C HIS A 200 -14.32 -23.55 -19.69
N SER A 201 -13.34 -24.16 -20.37
CA SER A 201 -12.21 -23.45 -20.98
C SER A 201 -12.72 -22.36 -21.90
N CYS A 202 -12.30 -21.13 -21.63
CA CYS A 202 -12.41 -20.02 -22.57
C CYS A 202 -11.60 -20.36 -23.83
N MET A 203 -12.32 -20.61 -24.92
CA MET A 203 -11.79 -20.76 -26.27
C MET A 203 -11.11 -19.47 -26.71
N LEU A 204 -9.78 -19.50 -26.87
CA LEU A 204 -9.04 -18.55 -27.69
C LEU A 204 -8.25 -19.32 -28.76
N GLY A 205 -8.79 -19.22 -29.97
CA GLY A 205 -8.19 -19.37 -31.30
C GLY A 205 -6.90 -20.17 -31.49
N GLY A 206 -7.00 -21.27 -32.25
CA GLY A 206 -5.88 -21.91 -32.93
C GLY A 206 -6.37 -22.92 -33.98
N SER A 207 -6.55 -22.45 -35.21
CA SER A 207 -6.85 -23.27 -36.40
C SER A 207 -5.74 -24.28 -36.70
N GLY A 208 -6.09 -25.54 -36.99
CA GLY A 208 -5.13 -26.53 -37.50
C GLY A 208 -5.68 -27.95 -37.64
N SER A 209 -6.08 -28.32 -38.87
CA SER A 209 -6.55 -29.63 -39.32
C SER A 209 -5.51 -30.75 -39.18
N LYS A 210 -5.90 -31.95 -38.68
CA LYS A 210 -5.85 -33.26 -39.40
C LYS A 210 -6.38 -34.44 -38.54
N ARG A 211 -6.88 -35.45 -39.26
CA ARG A 211 -7.67 -36.63 -38.85
C ARG A 211 -6.83 -37.75 -38.18
N GLU A 212 -7.53 -38.54 -37.35
CA GLU A 212 -7.34 -39.91 -36.74
C GLU A 212 -6.40 -40.97 -37.40
N PRO A 213 -6.16 -42.20 -36.83
CA PRO A 213 -6.67 -42.81 -35.58
C PRO A 213 -5.69 -43.70 -34.74
N SER A 214 -6.13 -44.08 -33.53
CA SER A 214 -5.97 -45.36 -32.80
C SER A 214 -4.59 -45.98 -32.52
N SER A 215 -4.23 -46.08 -31.23
CA SER A 215 -3.71 -47.34 -30.66
C SER A 215 -3.79 -47.39 -29.13
N ARG A 216 -4.34 -48.52 -28.67
CA ARG A 216 -4.57 -49.04 -27.32
C ARG A 216 -3.25 -49.49 -26.67
N CYS A 217 -2.97 -49.11 -25.41
CA CYS A 217 -2.09 -49.89 -24.52
C CYS A 217 -2.59 -49.85 -23.06
N HIS A 218 -2.67 -51.05 -22.48
CA HIS A 218 -3.10 -51.38 -21.13
C HIS A 218 -2.03 -51.13 -20.06
N LEU A 219 -2.51 -50.99 -18.81
CA LEU A 219 -1.90 -51.33 -17.51
C LEU A 219 -0.46 -50.84 -17.21
N ASN A 220 -0.32 -50.06 -16.12
CA ASN A 220 0.17 -50.64 -14.87
C ASN A 220 -0.03 -49.74 -13.64
N LYS A 221 -0.36 -50.39 -12.52
CA LYS A 221 -0.33 -49.83 -11.17
C LYS A 221 1.13 -49.76 -10.68
N GLY A 222 1.47 -48.68 -9.97
CA GLY A 222 2.75 -48.55 -9.27
C GLY A 222 2.66 -47.43 -8.25
N VAL A 223 2.55 -47.82 -6.97
CA VAL A 223 2.72 -46.98 -5.79
C VAL A 223 4.21 -46.61 -5.69
N GLU A 224 4.55 -45.36 -5.37
CA GLU A 224 5.38 -44.99 -4.21
C GLU A 224 5.86 -43.52 -4.27
N LYS A 225 6.15 -43.04 -3.05
CA LYS A 225 6.38 -41.71 -2.52
C LYS A 225 7.54 -40.91 -3.15
N ARG A 226 7.41 -39.60 -2.88
CA ARG A 226 8.39 -38.68 -2.28
C ARG A 226 9.00 -37.64 -3.21
N SER A 227 8.93 -36.40 -2.71
CA SER A 227 9.88 -35.31 -2.86
C SER A 227 9.99 -34.64 -4.23
N SER A 228 9.64 -33.36 -4.28
CA SER A 228 10.23 -32.42 -5.23
C SER A 228 10.41 -31.06 -4.57
N GLU A 229 11.65 -30.82 -4.14
CA GLU A 229 12.26 -29.50 -4.28
C GLU A 229 12.36 -29.17 -5.78
N ALA A 230 11.93 -27.98 -6.18
CA ALA A 230 12.33 -27.33 -7.42
C ALA A 230 12.13 -25.81 -7.25
N SER A 231 13.18 -25.09 -6.89
CA SER A 231 14.06 -24.37 -7.83
C SER A 231 13.30 -23.40 -8.74
N VAL A 232 13.27 -22.15 -8.26
CA VAL A 232 12.99 -20.93 -9.02
C VAL A 232 13.99 -20.84 -10.18
N ARG A 233 13.52 -21.01 -11.43
CA ARG A 233 14.26 -20.60 -12.62
C ARG A 233 13.75 -19.25 -13.09
N ILE A 234 14.60 -18.25 -12.89
CA ILE A 234 14.55 -16.93 -13.51
C ILE A 234 14.82 -17.11 -15.01
N CYS A 235 13.82 -16.88 -15.87
CA CYS A 235 14.08 -16.67 -17.29
C CYS A 235 14.56 -15.24 -17.50
N ARG A 236 15.88 -15.10 -17.71
CA ARG A 236 16.49 -13.88 -18.27
C ARG A 236 16.12 -13.76 -19.76
N ARG A 237 15.84 -12.53 -20.17
CA ARG A 237 15.71 -12.07 -21.57
C ARG A 237 16.83 -12.59 -22.46
N SER A 238 16.47 -12.93 -23.70
CA SER A 238 17.36 -12.83 -24.85
C SER A 238 16.60 -12.25 -26.04
N SER A 239 16.92 -10.99 -26.35
CA SER A 239 16.72 -10.42 -27.68
C SER A 239 17.59 -11.15 -28.69
N CYS A 240 17.02 -11.53 -29.83
CA CYS A 240 17.79 -11.75 -31.06
C CYS A 240 16.88 -11.45 -32.25
N GLY A 241 17.31 -10.50 -33.09
CA GLY A 241 16.60 -10.07 -34.29
C GLY A 241 17.45 -9.03 -35.01
N HIS A 242 18.44 -9.54 -35.74
CA HIS A 242 19.43 -8.79 -36.50
C HIS A 242 18.79 -8.11 -37.73
N ASN A 243 19.39 -6.98 -38.11
CA ASN A 243 19.22 -6.23 -39.35
C ASN A 243 19.02 -7.10 -40.61
N GLN A 244 18.23 -6.59 -41.58
CA GLN A 244 18.71 -6.03 -42.85
C GLN A 244 17.69 -6.26 -43.97
N TYR A 245 17.05 -5.20 -44.48
CA TYR A 245 16.69 -5.10 -45.90
C TYR A 245 16.84 -3.64 -46.35
N HIS A 246 17.71 -3.48 -47.35
CA HIS A 246 18.00 -2.25 -48.07
C HIS A 246 17.13 -2.21 -49.34
N ARG A 247 16.78 -0.97 -49.75
CA ARG A 247 16.64 -0.43 -51.12
C ARG A 247 15.27 -0.39 -51.85
N LEU A 248 15.03 0.84 -52.35
CA LEU A 248 14.36 1.30 -53.58
C LEU A 248 12.82 1.27 -53.52
N TRP A 249 12.05 2.30 -53.85
CA TRP A 249 12.13 3.42 -54.81
C TRP A 249 11.58 4.70 -54.13
N GLY A 250 11.97 5.94 -54.48
CA GLY A 250 11.71 6.63 -55.74
C GLY A 250 10.76 7.78 -55.45
#